data_AF-A0A9N9H070-F1
#
_entry.id   AF-A0A9N9H070-F1
#
_cell.length_a   1.000
_cell.length_b   1.000
_cell.length_c   1.000
_cell.angle_alpha   90.00
_cell.angle_beta   90.00
_cell.angle_gamma   90.00
#
_symmetry.space_group_name_H-M   'P 1'
#
loop_
_entity.id
_entity.type
_entity.pdbx_description
1 polymer ?
#
loop_
_entity_poly.entity_id
_entity_poly.type
_entity_poly.pdbx_seq_one_letter_code
_entity_poly.pdbx_strand_id
1 'polypeptide(L)'
;MPEEKKEILVFGEIYYAQDLYSRMKENYTIREFTETREAFLASSDGTSYDNVVGVLLARGADQIITKVDHEIINLLSLAVTAIIVMGEASKLVDLKAATDNGIFVADTQHDPKMESPEVPNTDEWEEILALENLDFALVLGVPKHVLNNFDEAAERAAERASEIVADGAEGYELDVTDIEIQI
;
A
#
# COMPACT_ATOMS: atom_id res chain seq x y z
N MET A 1 -6.22 0.87 -24.61
CA MET A 1 -6.18 2.04 -23.71
C MET A 1 -4.78 2.05 -23.09
N PRO A 2 -4.11 3.19 -22.88
CA PRO A 2 -2.87 3.18 -22.10
C PRO A 2 -3.18 2.61 -20.71
N GLU A 3 -2.38 1.67 -20.22
CA GLU A 3 -2.49 1.17 -18.84
C GLU A 3 -2.32 2.36 -17.89
N GLU A 4 -3.31 2.61 -17.03
CA GLU A 4 -3.13 3.54 -15.93
C GLU A 4 -2.05 2.98 -15.00
N LYS A 5 -1.06 3.81 -14.67
CA LYS A 5 -0.02 3.43 -13.72
C LYS A 5 -0.66 3.21 -12.36
N LYS A 6 -0.29 2.11 -11.71
CA LYS A 6 -0.60 1.83 -10.30
C LYS A 6 -0.20 3.02 -9.41
N GLU A 7 -1.02 3.30 -8.40
CA GLU A 7 -0.81 4.40 -7.47
C GLU A 7 -0.20 3.95 -6.15
N ILE A 8 0.66 4.80 -5.58
CA ILE A 8 1.13 4.68 -4.20
C ILE A 8 0.59 5.88 -3.44
N LEU A 9 -0.13 5.60 -2.36
CA LEU A 9 -0.62 6.64 -1.45
C LEU A 9 0.45 6.95 -0.40
N VAL A 10 0.89 8.20 -0.32
CA VAL A 10 1.93 8.65 0.61
C VAL A 10 1.32 9.64 1.59
N PHE A 11 1.46 9.36 2.89
CA PHE A 11 1.17 10.30 3.97
C PHE A 11 2.50 10.81 4.52
N GLY A 12 2.68 12.14 4.58
CA GLY A 12 3.91 12.76 5.03
C GLY A 12 4.92 13.00 3.92
N GLU A 13 6.18 13.23 4.28
CA GLU A 13 7.22 13.71 3.37
C GLU A 13 8.47 12.82 3.38
N ILE A 14 9.10 12.72 2.20
CA ILE A 14 10.45 12.14 2.00
C ILE A 14 11.38 13.31 1.72
N TYR A 15 12.46 13.44 2.49
CA TYR A 15 13.38 14.59 2.43
C TYR A 15 14.74 14.23 1.82
N TYR A 16 15.30 13.10 2.21
CA TYR A 16 16.69 12.73 1.97
C TYR A 16 16.86 11.72 0.83
N ALA A 17 16.02 10.69 0.76
CA ALA A 17 16.12 9.60 -0.23
C ALA A 17 15.51 9.96 -1.60
N GLN A 18 15.74 11.19 -2.08
CA GLN A 18 15.11 11.75 -3.29
C GLN A 18 15.42 10.96 -4.56
N ASP A 19 16.64 10.41 -4.68
CA ASP A 19 17.03 9.63 -5.87
C ASP A 19 16.19 8.36 -6.00
N LEU A 20 15.96 7.65 -4.88
CA LEU A 20 15.14 6.45 -4.86
C LEU A 20 13.67 6.79 -5.07
N TYR A 21 13.18 7.84 -4.39
CA TYR A 21 11.80 8.30 -4.54
C TYR A 21 11.48 8.75 -5.98
N SER A 22 12.44 9.41 -6.64
CA SER A 22 12.30 9.81 -8.05
C SER A 22 12.24 8.62 -8.99
N ARG A 23 13.04 7.57 -8.75
CA ARG A 23 12.95 6.31 -9.51
C ARG A 23 11.60 5.62 -9.33
N MET A 24 11.01 5.65 -8.14
CA MET A 24 9.66 5.11 -7.93
C MET A 24 8.62 5.90 -8.74
N LYS A 25 8.73 7.23 -8.83
CA LYS A 25 7.86 8.09 -9.66
C LYS A 25 7.93 7.77 -11.17
N GLU A 26 8.99 7.10 -11.64
CA GLU A 26 9.07 6.63 -13.03
C GLU A 26 8.12 5.46 -13.30
N ASN A 27 7.91 4.59 -12.30
CA ASN A 27 7.13 3.35 -12.43
C ASN A 27 5.70 3.46 -11.88
N TYR A 28 5.49 4.31 -10.88
CA TYR A 28 4.23 4.47 -10.17
C TYR A 28 3.77 5.92 -10.16
N THR A 29 2.45 6.11 -10.11
CA THR A 29 1.89 7.41 -9.79
C THR A 29 1.93 7.59 -8.27
N ILE A 30 2.64 8.60 -7.80
CA ILE A 30 2.68 8.92 -6.37
C ILE A 30 1.56 9.91 -6.07
N ARG A 31 0.69 9.51 -5.14
CA ARG A 31 -0.40 10.33 -4.63
C ARG A 31 -0.07 10.75 -3.20
N GLU A 32 0.42 11.98 -3.07
CA GLU A 32 0.72 12.58 -1.77
C GLU A 32 -0.58 13.10 -1.15
N PHE A 33 -0.88 12.68 0.08
CA PHE A 33 -2.02 13.15 0.85
C PHE A 33 -1.53 14.06 1.98
N THR A 34 -1.95 15.32 1.95
CA THR A 34 -1.43 16.40 2.82
C THR A 34 -2.51 17.07 3.68
N GLU A 35 -3.76 16.60 3.60
CA GLU A 35 -4.89 17.16 4.36
C GLU A 35 -5.01 16.53 5.76
N THR A 36 -6.22 16.33 6.28
CA THR A 36 -6.45 15.72 7.59
C THR A 36 -7.12 14.36 7.47
N ARG A 37 -7.09 13.57 8.55
CA ARG A 37 -7.87 12.33 8.68
C ARG A 37 -9.35 12.53 8.33
N GLU A 38 -9.97 13.59 8.82
CA GLU A 38 -11.38 13.87 8.56
C GLU A 38 -11.63 14.15 7.07
N ALA A 39 -10.71 14.85 6.40
CA ALA A 39 -10.77 15.05 4.96
C ALA A 39 -10.62 13.72 4.20
N PHE A 40 -9.74 12.84 4.65
CA PHE A 40 -9.59 11.50 4.07
C PHE A 40 -10.89 10.70 4.21
N LEU A 41 -11.49 10.69 5.40
CA LEU A 41 -12.75 10.01 5.66
C LEU A 41 -13.93 10.60 4.87
N ALA A 42 -13.95 11.93 4.68
CA ALA A 42 -14.97 12.63 3.90
C ALA A 42 -14.79 12.46 2.37
N SER A 43 -13.65 11.94 1.92
CA SER A 43 -13.33 11.79 0.50
C SER A 43 -14.14 10.69 -0.22
N SER A 44 -15.01 9.99 0.52
CA SER A 44 -15.97 8.97 0.06
C SER A 44 -16.93 9.43 -1.05
N ASP A 45 -17.04 10.73 -1.31
CA ASP A 45 -17.98 11.31 -2.29
C ASP A 45 -17.34 11.68 -3.65
N GLY A 46 -16.13 11.23 -3.96
CA GLY A 46 -15.56 11.42 -5.31
C GLY A 46 -14.07 11.19 -5.48
N THR A 47 -13.35 10.85 -4.42
CA THR A 47 -11.91 10.61 -4.46
C THR A 47 -11.68 9.10 -4.41
N SER A 48 -11.78 8.45 -5.56
CA SER A 48 -11.47 7.03 -5.68
C SER A 48 -9.99 6.78 -5.41
N TYR A 49 -9.70 5.81 -4.55
CA TYR A 49 -8.36 5.24 -4.33
C TYR A 49 -8.21 3.90 -5.04
N ASP A 50 -9.06 3.62 -6.04
CA ASP A 50 -9.23 2.27 -6.62
C ASP A 50 -7.93 1.72 -7.25
N ASN A 51 -7.06 2.62 -7.71
CA ASN A 51 -5.77 2.28 -8.33
C ASN A 51 -4.60 2.22 -7.33
N VAL A 52 -4.83 2.48 -6.03
CA VAL A 52 -3.80 2.42 -5.00
C VAL A 52 -3.45 0.96 -4.71
N VAL A 53 -2.17 0.62 -4.78
CA VAL A 53 -1.66 -0.75 -4.56
C VAL A 53 -0.75 -0.87 -3.34
N GLY A 54 -0.29 0.26 -2.80
CA GLY A 54 0.55 0.33 -1.62
C GLY A 54 0.42 1.68 -0.93
N VAL A 55 0.67 1.67 0.38
CA VAL A 55 0.62 2.87 1.22
C VAL A 55 1.97 3.06 1.91
N LEU A 56 2.45 4.30 1.91
CA LEU A 56 3.63 4.71 2.65
C LEU A 56 3.22 5.73 3.73
N LEU A 57 3.45 5.39 4.99
CA LEU A 57 3.37 6.33 6.10
C LEU A 57 4.78 6.88 6.34
N ALA A 58 5.09 7.99 5.68
CA ALA A 58 6.37 8.67 5.76
C ALA A 58 6.44 9.60 6.98
N ARG A 59 7.51 10.39 7.05
CA ARG A 59 7.73 11.34 8.14
C ARG A 59 6.59 12.36 8.21
N GLY A 60 6.03 12.54 9.40
CA GLY A 60 4.89 13.44 9.63
C GLY A 60 3.51 12.83 9.33
N ALA A 61 3.43 11.55 8.91
CA ALA A 61 2.15 10.87 8.70
C ALA A 61 1.25 10.87 9.96
N ASP A 62 1.84 10.83 11.15
CA ASP A 62 1.17 10.88 12.44
C ASP A 62 0.40 12.19 12.67
N GLN A 63 0.83 13.28 12.04
CA GLN A 63 0.15 14.59 12.09
C GLN A 63 -1.04 14.67 11.13
N ILE A 64 -1.08 13.79 10.13
CA ILE A 64 -2.08 13.79 9.05
C ILE A 64 -3.21 12.81 9.38
N ILE A 65 -2.86 11.53 9.54
CA ILE A 65 -3.84 10.43 9.63
C ILE A 65 -4.07 9.95 11.06
N THR A 66 -3.19 10.33 12.00
CA THR A 66 -3.05 9.84 13.39
C THR A 66 -2.92 8.33 13.55
N LYS A 67 -3.81 7.54 12.95
CA LYS A 67 -3.77 6.09 12.88
C LYS A 67 -4.52 5.57 11.64
N VAL A 68 -3.93 4.62 10.93
CA VAL A 68 -4.59 3.81 9.90
C VAL A 68 -5.31 2.66 10.59
N ASP A 69 -6.56 2.90 10.95
CA ASP A 69 -7.46 1.91 11.57
C ASP A 69 -8.47 1.37 10.57
N HIS A 70 -9.44 0.60 11.06
CA HIS A 70 -10.44 -0.06 10.23
C HIS A 70 -11.26 0.91 9.36
N GLU A 71 -11.50 2.15 9.80
CA GLU A 71 -12.22 3.13 8.99
C GLU A 71 -11.40 3.57 7.77
N ILE A 72 -10.10 3.84 7.99
CA ILE A 72 -9.18 4.21 6.91
C ILE A 72 -8.94 3.02 5.97
N ILE A 73 -8.70 1.83 6.52
CA ILE A 73 -8.43 0.61 5.76
C ILE A 73 -9.59 0.27 4.82
N ASN A 74 -10.82 0.44 5.27
CA ASN A 74 -12.00 0.19 4.45
C ASN A 74 -12.19 1.15 3.27
N LEU A 75 -11.52 2.32 3.30
CA LEU A 75 -11.52 3.28 2.19
C LEU A 75 -10.39 3.01 1.19
N LEU A 76 -9.43 2.17 1.55
CA LEU A 76 -8.35 1.77 0.64
C LEU A 76 -8.88 0.80 -0.41
N SER A 77 -8.26 0.83 -1.59
CA SER A 77 -8.58 -0.13 -2.65
C SER A 77 -8.40 -1.57 -2.22
N LEU A 78 -9.24 -2.46 -2.79
CA LEU A 78 -9.06 -3.89 -2.71
C LEU A 78 -7.68 -4.36 -3.19
N ALA A 79 -7.04 -3.59 -4.06
CA ALA A 79 -5.70 -3.86 -4.59
C ALA A 79 -4.55 -3.48 -3.65
N VAL A 80 -4.81 -2.80 -2.52
CA VAL A 80 -3.75 -2.49 -1.54
C VAL A 80 -3.28 -3.77 -0.89
N THR A 81 -1.99 -4.05 -1.06
CA THR A 81 -1.33 -5.26 -0.54
C THR A 81 -0.42 -4.97 0.65
N ALA A 82 0.15 -3.77 0.73
CA ALA A 82 1.11 -3.42 1.76
C ALA A 82 0.96 -1.99 2.30
N ILE A 83 1.21 -1.84 3.60
CA ILE A 83 1.42 -0.57 4.28
C ILE A 83 2.84 -0.58 4.87
N ILE A 84 3.67 0.37 4.44
CA ILE A 84 5.03 0.55 4.94
C ILE A 84 5.07 1.78 5.84
N VAL A 85 5.64 1.64 7.03
CA VAL A 85 5.70 2.70 8.03
C VAL A 85 7.14 3.12 8.30
N MET A 86 7.43 4.41 8.14
CA MET A 86 8.62 5.01 8.73
C MET A 86 8.39 5.21 10.22
N GLY A 87 9.12 4.49 11.05
CA GLY A 87 9.01 4.48 12.51
C GLY A 87 8.37 3.20 13.03
N GLU A 88 7.46 3.33 13.99
CA GLU A 88 6.81 2.18 14.65
C GLU A 88 5.39 1.95 14.09
N ALA A 89 5.17 0.83 13.40
CA ALA A 89 3.84 0.51 12.85
C ALA A 89 2.78 0.34 13.95
N SER A 90 3.14 -0.19 15.11
CA SER A 90 2.20 -0.44 16.23
C SER A 90 1.44 0.81 16.69
N LYS A 91 2.04 2.00 16.49
CA LYS A 91 1.48 3.30 16.85
C LYS A 91 0.55 3.85 15.77
N LEU A 92 0.84 3.57 14.51
CA LEU A 92 0.21 4.21 13.36
C LEU A 92 -0.73 3.29 12.59
N VAL A 93 -0.69 1.99 12.81
CA VAL A 93 -1.52 1.03 12.06
C VAL A 93 -2.20 0.07 13.03
N ASP A 94 -3.50 -0.15 12.83
CA ASP A 94 -4.18 -1.29 13.44
C ASP A 94 -3.79 -2.57 12.71
N LEU A 95 -2.80 -3.27 13.26
CA LEU A 95 -2.26 -4.51 12.66
C LEU A 95 -3.33 -5.60 12.51
N LYS A 96 -4.33 -5.63 13.40
CA LYS A 96 -5.41 -6.62 13.29
C LYS A 96 -6.32 -6.27 12.12
N ALA A 97 -6.77 -5.01 12.02
CA ALA A 97 -7.59 -4.58 10.91
C ALA A 97 -6.88 -4.76 9.56
N ALA A 98 -5.57 -4.52 9.50
CA ALA A 98 -4.77 -4.79 8.30
C ALA A 98 -4.74 -6.29 7.95
N THR A 99 -4.52 -7.15 8.95
CA THR A 99 -4.55 -8.62 8.77
C THR A 99 -5.90 -9.11 8.29
N ASP A 100 -6.99 -8.66 8.92
CA ASP A 100 -8.36 -9.03 8.56
C ASP A 100 -8.68 -8.64 7.11
N ASN A 101 -8.03 -7.58 6.59
CA ASN A 101 -8.12 -7.13 5.21
C ASN A 101 -7.02 -7.69 4.29
N GLY A 102 -6.21 -8.65 4.73
CA GLY A 102 -5.14 -9.22 3.90
C GLY A 102 -4.08 -8.21 3.45
N ILE A 103 -3.85 -7.18 4.26
CA ILE A 103 -2.81 -6.18 4.03
C ILE A 103 -1.62 -6.50 4.91
N PHE A 104 -0.44 -6.59 4.30
CA PHE A 104 0.81 -6.79 5.02
C PHE A 104 1.35 -5.46 5.55
N VAL A 105 1.83 -5.47 6.80
CA VAL A 105 2.40 -4.27 7.42
C VAL A 105 3.86 -4.52 7.75
N ALA A 106 4.72 -3.57 7.38
CA ALA A 106 6.11 -3.54 7.79
C ALA A 106 6.50 -2.13 8.26
N ASP A 107 7.54 -2.05 9.08
CA ASP A 107 8.09 -0.78 9.53
C ASP A 107 9.61 -0.75 9.46
N THR A 108 10.18 0.45 9.60
CA THR A 108 11.63 0.65 9.59
C THR A 108 12.25 0.40 10.96
N GLN A 109 11.52 0.61 12.06
CA GLN A 109 12.08 0.50 13.41
C GLN A 109 12.53 -0.92 13.76
N HIS A 110 11.84 -1.93 13.23
CA HIS A 110 12.18 -3.34 13.45
C HIS A 110 13.05 -3.93 12.33
N ASP A 111 13.55 -3.10 11.41
CA ASP A 111 14.47 -3.59 10.37
C ASP A 111 15.84 -3.94 11.00
N PRO A 112 16.36 -5.16 10.79
CA PRO A 112 17.65 -5.59 11.34
C PRO A 112 18.83 -4.68 10.96
N LYS A 113 18.74 -3.94 9.85
CA LYS A 113 19.78 -2.99 9.43
C LYS A 113 19.84 -1.75 10.33
N MET A 114 18.75 -1.36 11.00
CA MET A 114 18.73 -0.23 11.93
C MET A 114 19.53 -0.50 13.21
N GLU A 115 19.79 -1.77 13.52
CA GLU A 115 20.64 -2.15 14.66
C GLU A 115 22.15 -2.09 14.32
N SER A 116 22.52 -1.82 13.07
CA SER A 116 23.91 -1.79 12.62
C SER A 116 24.61 -0.47 12.99
N PRO A 117 25.80 -0.51 13.63
CA PRO A 117 26.57 0.69 14.01
C PRO A 117 27.14 1.48 12.82
N GLU A 118 27.00 0.96 11.59
CA GLU A 118 27.50 1.59 10.36
C GLU A 118 26.52 2.58 9.72
N VAL A 119 25.32 2.77 10.29
CA VAL A 119 24.27 3.66 9.78
C VAL A 119 24.57 5.11 10.21
N PRO A 120 25.12 5.98 9.34
CA PRO A 120 25.68 7.27 9.76
C PRO A 120 24.65 8.40 9.82
N ASN A 121 23.40 8.14 9.42
CA ASN A 121 22.31 9.09 9.36
C ASN A 121 20.97 8.35 9.50
N THR A 122 20.34 8.36 10.68
CA THR A 122 19.11 7.58 10.93
C THR A 122 17.97 7.96 10.00
N ASP A 123 17.87 9.25 9.63
CA ASP A 123 16.71 9.77 8.91
C ASP A 123 16.73 9.41 7.42
N GLU A 124 17.88 9.58 6.76
CA GLU A 124 18.05 9.18 5.36
C GLU A 124 17.96 7.66 5.19
N TRP A 125 18.54 6.91 6.13
CA TRP A 125 18.46 5.46 6.08
C TRP A 125 17.05 4.93 6.32
N GLU A 126 16.29 5.55 7.22
CA GLU A 126 14.89 5.22 7.43
C GLU A 126 14.07 5.39 6.14
N GLU A 127 14.25 6.50 5.43
CA GLU A 127 13.59 6.72 4.13
C GLU A 127 14.02 5.69 3.08
N ILE A 128 15.33 5.40 2.98
CA ILE A 128 15.85 4.37 2.06
C ILE A 128 15.21 3.02 2.37
N LEU A 129 15.19 2.60 3.63
CA LEU A 129 14.61 1.31 4.04
C LEU A 129 13.12 1.24 3.72
N ALA A 130 12.36 2.29 4.02
CA ALA A 130 10.93 2.32 3.73
C ALA A 130 10.66 2.21 2.22
N LEU A 131 11.37 2.98 1.40
CA LEU A 131 11.20 2.97 -0.05
C LEU A 131 11.67 1.66 -0.69
N GLU A 132 12.80 1.09 -0.25
CA GLU A 132 13.27 -0.23 -0.70
C GLU A 132 12.29 -1.35 -0.34
N ASN A 133 11.69 -1.27 0.85
CA ASN A 133 10.72 -2.26 1.29
C ASN A 133 9.39 -2.13 0.54
N LEU A 134 8.96 -0.88 0.28
CA LEU A 134 7.79 -0.60 -0.54
C LEU A 134 7.98 -1.11 -1.97
N ASP A 135 9.09 -0.81 -2.62
CA ASP A 135 9.40 -1.30 -3.98
C ASP A 135 9.38 -2.84 -4.02
N PHE A 136 9.99 -3.49 -3.03
CA PHE A 136 9.95 -4.95 -2.89
C PHE A 136 8.52 -5.49 -2.75
N ALA A 137 7.71 -4.86 -1.90
CA ALA A 137 6.31 -5.24 -1.69
C ALA A 137 5.46 -5.06 -2.96
N LEU A 138 5.70 -3.99 -3.71
CA LEU A 138 4.98 -3.73 -4.96
C LEU A 138 5.30 -4.72 -6.08
N VAL A 139 6.50 -5.31 -6.04
CA VAL A 139 6.94 -6.35 -6.99
C VAL A 139 6.47 -7.75 -6.57
N LEU A 140 6.58 -8.09 -5.28
CA LEU A 140 6.33 -9.45 -4.79
C LEU A 140 4.98 -9.64 -4.09
N GLY A 141 4.24 -8.56 -3.86
CA GLY A 141 2.97 -8.54 -3.13
C GLY A 141 3.10 -8.55 -1.61
N VAL A 142 4.32 -8.67 -1.07
CA VAL A 142 4.59 -8.79 0.38
C VAL A 142 5.87 -8.02 0.75
N PRO A 143 5.87 -7.22 1.81
CA PRO A 143 7.07 -6.53 2.27
C PRO A 143 8.07 -7.48 2.94
N LYS A 144 9.32 -7.03 3.02
CA LYS A 144 10.31 -7.56 3.94
C LYS A 144 9.85 -7.28 5.37
N HIS A 145 10.13 -8.23 6.27
CA HIS A 145 9.91 -8.07 7.71
C HIS A 145 8.45 -7.74 8.09
N VAL A 146 7.51 -8.57 7.62
CA VAL A 146 6.09 -8.47 7.98
C VAL A 146 5.92 -8.54 9.50
N LEU A 147 5.14 -7.60 10.05
CA LEU A 147 4.90 -7.45 11.49
C LEU A 147 3.58 -8.07 11.95
N ASN A 148 2.59 -8.13 11.07
CA ASN A 148 1.31 -8.75 11.36
C ASN A 148 1.32 -10.26 11.07
N ASN A 149 0.21 -10.96 11.38
CA ASN A 149 0.16 -12.41 11.22
C ASN A 149 0.24 -12.81 9.74
N PHE A 150 1.41 -13.29 9.31
CA PHE A 150 1.69 -13.57 7.91
C PHE A 150 0.71 -14.56 7.28
N ASP A 151 0.49 -15.71 7.92
CA ASP A 151 -0.32 -16.79 7.35
C ASP A 151 -1.77 -16.35 7.19
N GLU A 152 -2.31 -15.67 8.20
CA GLU A 152 -3.68 -15.14 8.19
C GLU A 152 -3.85 -14.01 7.18
N ALA A 153 -2.91 -13.07 7.11
CA ALA A 153 -2.94 -11.99 6.11
C ALA A 153 -2.84 -12.54 4.68
N ALA A 154 -2.03 -13.58 4.45
CA ALA A 154 -1.91 -14.21 3.14
C ALA A 154 -3.20 -14.94 2.73
N GLU A 155 -3.87 -15.63 3.64
CA GLU A 155 -5.18 -16.24 3.39
C GLU A 155 -6.21 -15.18 3.00
N ARG A 156 -6.31 -14.08 3.77
CA ARG A 156 -7.21 -12.96 3.49
C ARG A 156 -6.89 -12.25 2.17
N ALA A 157 -5.61 -12.09 1.84
CA ALA A 157 -5.19 -11.51 0.57
C ALA A 157 -5.64 -12.38 -0.62
N ALA A 158 -5.56 -13.70 -0.49
CA ALA A 158 -6.02 -14.64 -1.52
C ALA A 158 -7.56 -14.61 -1.69
N GLU A 159 -8.30 -14.49 -0.58
CA GLU A 159 -9.75 -14.28 -0.61
C GLU A 159 -10.11 -13.00 -1.38
N ARG A 160 -9.50 -11.85 -1.03
CA ARG A 160 -9.72 -10.57 -1.72
C ARG A 160 -9.33 -10.61 -3.20
N ALA A 161 -8.21 -11.25 -3.54
CA ALA A 161 -7.81 -11.41 -4.93
C ALA A 161 -8.85 -12.20 -5.75
N SER A 162 -9.49 -13.19 -5.12
CA SER A 162 -10.56 -13.96 -5.74
C SER A 162 -11.82 -13.12 -5.98
N GLU A 163 -12.16 -12.23 -5.05
CA GLU A 163 -13.28 -11.28 -5.18
C GLU A 163 -13.05 -10.31 -6.35
N ILE A 164 -11.85 -9.73 -6.46
CA ILE A 164 -11.48 -8.82 -7.58
C ILE A 164 -11.63 -9.54 -8.93
N VAL A 165 -11.19 -10.79 -9.02
CA VAL A 165 -11.31 -11.60 -10.26
C VAL A 165 -12.77 -11.92 -10.57
N ALA A 166 -13.58 -12.24 -9.55
CA ALA A 166 -15.01 -12.53 -9.72
C ALA A 166 -15.78 -11.29 -10.22
N ASP A 167 -15.58 -10.14 -9.60
CA ASP A 167 -16.20 -8.87 -10.01
C ASP A 167 -15.78 -8.48 -11.44
N GLY A 168 -14.50 -8.70 -11.78
CA GLY A 168 -14.01 -8.49 -13.14
C GLY A 168 -14.58 -9.46 -14.18
N ALA A 169 -15.01 -10.66 -13.76
CA ALA A 169 -15.59 -11.68 -14.63
C ALA A 169 -17.10 -11.45 -14.88
N GLU A 170 -17.85 -10.87 -13.94
CA GLU A 170 -19.26 -10.50 -14.15
C GLU A 170 -19.44 -9.41 -15.24
N GLY A 171 -18.39 -8.64 -15.55
CA GLY A 171 -18.36 -7.71 -16.68
C GLY A 171 -18.23 -8.36 -18.07
N TYR A 172 -18.03 -9.68 -18.13
CA TYR A 172 -17.99 -10.48 -19.36
C TYR A 172 -19.14 -11.50 -19.35
N GLU A 173 -20.39 -11.03 -19.53
CA GLU A 173 -21.34 -11.86 -20.27
C GLU A 173 -20.74 -12.07 -21.66
N LEU A 174 -20.07 -13.20 -21.85
CA LEU A 174 -19.77 -13.72 -23.18
C LEU A 174 -21.11 -13.88 -23.89
N ASP A 175 -21.45 -12.91 -24.73
CA ASP A 175 -22.55 -13.02 -25.67
C ASP A 175 -22.18 -14.14 -26.67
N VAL A 176 -22.55 -15.36 -26.30
CA VAL A 176 -22.30 -16.60 -27.06
C VAL A 176 -23.06 -16.63 -28.39
N THR A 177 -23.71 -15.54 -28.80
CA THR A 177 -24.42 -15.44 -30.08
C THR A 177 -23.51 -15.18 -31.28
N ASP A 178 -22.24 -14.78 -31.09
CA ASP A 178 -21.29 -14.53 -32.19
C ASP A 178 -20.45 -15.75 -32.61
N ILE A 179 -20.64 -16.93 -31.99
CA ILE A 179 -19.96 -18.16 -32.43
C ILE A 179 -20.78 -18.81 -33.55
N GLU A 180 -20.78 -18.20 -34.74
CA GLU A 180 -21.13 -18.92 -35.97
C GLU A 180 -20.00 -19.89 -36.32
N ILE A 181 -20.11 -21.14 -35.85
CA ILE A 181 -19.35 -22.25 -36.42
C ILE A 181 -19.93 -22.53 -37.81
N GLN A 182 -19.28 -22.03 -38.87
CA GLN A 182 -19.53 -22.52 -40.21
C GLN A 182 -19.04 -23.97 -40.30
N ILE A 183 -19.99 -24.90 -40.47
CA ILE A 183 -19.76 -26.32 -40.77
C ILE A 183 -19.54 -26.48 -42.28
#